data_AF-A0A925JRW1-F1
#
_entry.id   AF-A0A925JRW1-F1
#
_cell.length_a   1.000
_cell.length_b   1.000
_cell.length_c   1.000
_cell.angle_alpha   90.00
_cell.angle_beta   90.00
_cell.angle_gamma   90.00
#
_symmetry.space_group_name_H-M   'P 1'
#
loop_
_entity.id
_entity.type
_entity.pdbx_description
1 polymer ?
#
loop_
_entity_poly.entity_id
_entity_poly.type
_entity_poly.pdbx_seq_one_letter_code
_entity_poly.pdbx_strand_id
1 'polypeptide(L)' 'MLEYIKTILQKVSFDRKLFEKELRKAIAMLVPDEVKTLKVWCYEKFGKIYRVVLNQCFSNAV' A
#
# COMPACT_ATOMS: atom_id res chain seq x y z
N MET A 1 -0.65 13.89 1.26
CA MET A 1 -1.76 12.92 1.10
C MET A 1 -1.42 11.57 1.74
N LEU A 2 -0.14 11.22 1.73
CA LEU A 2 0.41 9.96 2.24
C LEU A 2 -0.04 9.52 3.66
N GLU A 3 0.00 10.40 4.67
CA GLU A 3 -0.31 10.00 6.07
C GLU A 3 -1.77 9.55 6.26
N TYR A 4 -2.70 10.17 5.53
CA TYR A 4 -4.10 9.75 5.52
C TYR A 4 -4.26 8.34 4.92
N ILE A 5 -3.57 8.07 3.80
CA ILE A 5 -3.52 6.75 3.17
C ILE A 5 -2.93 5.70 4.12
N LYS A 6 -1.82 6.00 4.81
CA LYS A 6 -1.24 5.09 5.81
C LYS A 6 -2.23 4.74 6.92
N THR A 7 -3.06 5.70 7.33
CA THR A 7 -4.11 5.48 8.33
C THR A 7 -5.20 4.57 7.79
N ILE A 8 -5.66 4.76 6.56
CA ILE A 8 -6.64 3.88 5.91
C ILE A 8 -6.09 2.46 5.82
N LEU A 9 -4.89 2.29 5.27
CA LEU A 9 -4.27 0.97 5.07
C LEU A 9 -4.13 0.20 6.38
N GLN A 10 -3.79 0.87 7.48
CA GLN A 10 -3.80 0.25 8.81
C GLN A 10 -5.20 -0.19 9.21
N LYS A 11 -6.20 0.68 9.08
CA LYS A 11 -7.59 0.37 9.45
C LYS A 11 -8.17 -0.79 8.67
N VAL A 12 -7.84 -0.94 7.39
CA VAL A 12 -8.36 -2.03 6.54
C VAL A 12 -7.47 -3.27 6.51
N SER A 13 -6.32 -3.26 7.20
CA SER A 13 -5.34 -4.35 7.15
C SER A 13 -5.83 -5.68 7.74
N PHE A 14 -7.00 -5.71 8.40
CA PHE A 14 -7.62 -6.94 8.90
C PHE A 14 -8.23 -7.81 7.78
N ASP A 15 -8.55 -7.24 6.62
CA ASP A 15 -9.10 -7.96 5.48
C ASP A 15 -8.17 -7.82 4.28
N ARG A 16 -7.69 -8.97 3.78
CA ARG A 16 -6.74 -9.01 2.67
C ARG A 16 -7.26 -8.35 1.39
N LYS A 17 -8.53 -8.60 1.03
CA LYS A 17 -9.12 -8.10 -0.22
C LYS A 17 -9.35 -6.59 -0.13
N LEU A 18 -9.80 -6.11 1.02
CA LEU A 18 -10.01 -4.69 1.27
C LEU A 18 -8.67 -3.93 1.32
N PHE A 19 -7.66 -4.48 1.99
CA PHE A 19 -6.31 -3.93 2.01
C PHE A 19 -5.74 -3.79 0.60
N GLU A 20 -5.82 -4.84 -0.23
CA GLU A 20 -5.37 -4.78 -1.62
C GLU A 20 -6.10 -3.69 -2.41
N LYS A 21 -7.43 -3.60 -2.27
CA LYS A 21 -8.25 -2.59 -2.96
C LYS A 21 -7.83 -1.17 -2.60
N GLU A 22 -7.66 -0.87 -1.32
CA GLU A 22 -7.26 0.47 -0.87
C GLU A 22 -5.81 0.78 -1.21
N LEU A 23 -4.91 -0.21 -1.21
CA LEU A 23 -3.53 -0.04 -1.64
C LEU A 23 -3.44 0.32 -3.13
N ARG A 24 -4.22 -0.32 -4.00
CA ARG A 24 -4.26 0.03 -5.43
C ARG A 24 -4.76 1.44 -5.66
N LYS A 25 -5.80 1.88 -4.93
CA LYS A 25 -6.27 3.27 -4.98
C LYS A 25 -5.18 4.25 -4.52
N ALA A 26 -4.50 3.95 -3.42
CA ALA A 26 -3.42 4.77 -2.90
C ALA A 26 -2.30 4.98 -3.93
N ILE A 27 -1.88 3.91 -4.61
CA ILE A 27 -0.84 3.98 -5.65
C ILE A 27 -1.29 4.87 -6.83
N ALA A 28 -2.56 4.80 -7.24
CA ALA A 28 -3.09 5.61 -8.33
C ALA A 28 -3.29 7.10 -7.97
N MET A 29 -3.47 7.42 -6.69
CA MET A 29 -3.75 8.79 -6.22
C MET A 29 -2.48 9.59 -5.88
N LEU A 30 -1.40 8.92 -5.50
CA LEU A 30 -0.19 9.56 -5.00
C LEU A 30 0.75 9.93 -6.14
N VAL A 31 1.52 11.01 -5.94
CA VAL A 31 2.63 11.35 -6.83
C VAL A 31 3.78 10.34 -6.69
N PRO A 32 4.64 10.17 -7.71
CA PRO A 32 5.65 9.11 -7.73
C PRO A 32 6.55 9.05 -6.48
N ASP A 33 6.96 10.19 -5.92
CA ASP A 33 7.80 10.21 -4.71
C ASP A 33 7.05 9.81 -3.43
N GLU A 34 5.75 10.15 -3.34
CA GLU A 34 4.90 9.63 -2.26
C GLU A 34 4.67 8.11 -2.44
N VAL A 35 4.54 7.60 -3.67
CA VAL A 35 4.42 6.15 -3.95
C VAL A 35 5.69 5.39 -3.51
N LYS A 36 6.89 5.92 -3.79
CA LYS A 36 8.16 5.33 -3.31
C LYS A 36 8.17 5.25 -1.78
N THR A 37 7.78 6.32 -1.11
CA THR A 37 7.72 6.38 0.35
C THR A 37 6.67 5.42 0.91
N LEU A 38 5.49 5.33 0.28
CA LEU A 38 4.45 4.39 0.63
C LEU A 38 4.93 2.94 0.49
N LYS A 39 5.65 2.63 -0.60
CA LYS A 39 6.20 1.29 -0.86
C LYS A 39 7.07 0.83 0.30
N VAL A 40 8.10 1.60 0.67
CA VAL A 40 9.01 1.24 1.77
C VAL A 40 8.21 0.97 3.06
N TRP A 41 7.33 1.90 3.42
CA TRP A 41 6.51 1.78 4.64
C TRP A 41 5.59 0.55 4.63
N CYS A 42 4.96 0.22 3.48
CA CYS A 42 4.10 -0.96 3.37
C CYS A 42 4.88 -2.27 3.53
N TYR A 43 6.09 -2.38 2.98
CA TYR A 43 6.93 -3.58 3.15
C TYR A 43 7.40 -3.72 4.60
N GLU A 44 7.75 -2.63 5.28
CA GLU A 44 8.13 -2.65 6.70
C GLU A 44 6.96 -3.07 7.60
N LYS A 45 5.78 -2.49 7.41
CA LYS A 45 4.61 -2.74 8.27
C LYS A 45 3.89 -4.05 7.97
N PHE A 46 3.74 -4.38 6.70
CA PHE A 46 2.86 -5.47 6.27
C PHE A 46 3.59 -6.59 5.52
N GLY A 47 4.90 -6.47 5.27
CA GLY A 47 5.66 -7.43 4.49
C GLY A 47 5.64 -8.86 5.02
N LYS A 48 5.47 -9.06 6.33
CA LYS A 48 5.36 -10.41 6.92
C LYS A 48 4.05 -11.13 6.55
N ILE A 49 2.97 -10.38 6.34
CA ILE A 49 1.61 -10.94 6.16
C ILE A 49 1.16 -10.82 4.70
N TYR A 50 1.48 -9.70 4.05
CA TYR A 50 0.95 -9.33 2.73
C TYR A 50 2.01 -9.28 1.63
N ARG A 51 3.16 -9.94 1.77
CA ARG A 51 4.25 -9.92 0.78
C ARG A 51 3.78 -10.11 -0.67
N VAL A 52 2.93 -11.10 -0.91
CA VAL A 52 2.40 -11.39 -2.25
C VAL A 52 1.57 -10.24 -2.80
N VAL A 53 0.67 -9.68 -1.98
CA VAL A 53 -0.17 -8.54 -2.35
C VAL A 53 0.69 -7.31 -2.64
N LEU A 54 1.68 -7.04 -1.78
CA LEU A 54 2.61 -5.92 -1.96
C LEU A 54 3.40 -6.05 -3.26
N ASN A 55 3.93 -7.25 -3.55
CA ASN A 55 4.65 -7.52 -4.80
C ASN A 55 3.74 -7.25 -6.00
N GLN A 56 2.49 -7.73 -5.99
CA GLN A 56 1.52 -7.56 -7.08
C GLN A 56 1.06 -6.11 -7.28
N CYS A 57 0.90 -5.35 -6.20
CA CYS A 57 0.46 -3.96 -6.30
C CYS A 57 1.60 -3.04 -6.78
N PHE A 58 2.82 -3.26 -6.30
CA PHE A 58 3.97 -2.42 -6.64
C PHE A 58 4.78 -2.90 -7.85
N SER A 59 4.48 -4.06 -8.45
CA SER A 59 5.12 -4.52 -9.69
C SER A 59 4.71 -3.71 -10.91
N ASN A 60 3.52 -3.11 -10.89
CA ASN A 60 2.96 -2.31 -11.99
C ASN A 60 3.05 -0.80 -11.74
N ALA A 61 3.66 -0.40 -10.62
CA ALA A 61 3.91 1.00 -10.29
C ALA A 61 5.28 1.40 -10.87
N VAL A 62 5.33 1.59 -12.19
CA VAL A 62 6.41 2.24 -12.91
C VAL A 62 5.82 3.40 -13.69
#